data_AF-A0A7K1AVR6-F1
#
_entry.id   AF-A0A7K1AVR6-F1
#
_cell.length_a   1.000
_cell.length_b   1.000
_cell.length_c   1.000
_cell.angle_alpha   90.00
_cell.angle_beta   90.00
_cell.angle_gamma   90.00
#
_symmetry.space_group_name_H-M   'P 1'
#
loop_
_entity.id
_entity.type
_entity.pdbx_description
1 polymer ?
#
loop_
_entity_poly.entity_id
_entity_poly.type
_entity_poly.pdbx_seq_one_letter_code
_entity_poly.pdbx_strand_id
1 'polypeptide(L)'
;FAGVRGIRRSRTGRAILALRDNERAAQAFGVPVIWVKLTAFTISGAIAGVAGGLYTHLNYSFDINSYNVGRSLEVFTASIVGGLGVSFGAILGAAYLRGTEWFVTAPEWRFLSTGAGVMFMLLVLPGGLGALVIRIRDELSGRMYRRARKKEDVS
;
A
#
# COMPACT_ATOMS: atom_id res chain seq x y z
N PHE A 1 -3.15 4.24 -10.20
CA PHE A 1 -2.17 3.16 -9.90
C PHE A 1 -1.39 2.63 -11.10
N ALA A 2 -1.96 2.57 -12.32
CA ALA A 2 -1.19 2.19 -13.53
C ALA A 2 0.05 3.10 -13.74
N GLY A 3 -0.09 4.41 -13.50
CA GLY A 3 1.04 5.36 -13.52
C GLY A 3 2.16 5.04 -12.50
N VAL A 4 1.80 4.69 -11.26
CA VAL A 4 2.78 4.31 -10.21
C VAL A 4 3.53 3.01 -10.58
N ARG A 5 2.84 2.04 -11.22
CA ARG A 5 3.49 0.84 -11.76
C ARG A 5 4.43 1.15 -12.93
N GLY A 6 4.06 2.09 -13.79
CA GLY A 6 4.93 2.60 -14.87
C GLY A 6 6.20 3.26 -14.34
N ILE A 7 6.06 4.08 -13.29
CA ILE A 7 7.19 4.73 -12.61
C ILE A 7 8.13 3.68 -11.99
N ARG A 8 7.61 2.62 -11.36
CA ARG A 8 8.46 1.53 -10.82
C ARG A 8 9.28 0.81 -11.89
N ARG A 9 8.78 0.72 -13.13
CA ARG A 9 9.49 0.10 -14.26
C ARG A 9 10.42 1.06 -15.00
N SER A 10 10.34 2.36 -14.73
CA SER A 10 11.20 3.37 -15.36
C SER A 10 12.64 3.30 -14.83
N ARG A 11 13.58 3.96 -15.52
CA ARG A 11 14.97 4.11 -15.06
C ARG A 11 15.03 4.70 -13.64
N THR A 12 14.20 5.70 -13.37
CA THR A 12 14.11 6.35 -12.05
C THR A 12 13.60 5.38 -10.98
N GLY A 13 12.56 4.57 -11.27
CA GLY A 13 12.04 3.59 -10.32
C GLY A 13 13.04 2.48 -9.96
N ARG A 14 13.84 2.03 -10.93
CA ARG A 14 14.92 1.05 -10.68
C ARG A 14 16.05 1.65 -9.84
N ALA A 15 16.41 2.91 -10.08
CA ALA A 15 17.41 3.62 -9.28
C ALA A 15 16.94 3.79 -7.81
N ILE A 16 15.66 4.11 -7.59
CA ILE A 16 15.08 4.17 -6.24
C ILE A 16 15.11 2.79 -5.56
N LEU A 17 14.81 1.71 -6.30
CA LEU A 17 14.85 0.35 -5.74
C LEU A 17 16.28 -0.06 -5.34
N ALA A 18 17.26 0.18 -6.21
CA ALA A 18 18.66 -0.12 -5.93
C ALA A 18 19.19 0.66 -4.72
N LEU A 19 18.76 1.93 -4.58
CA LEU A 19 19.11 2.76 -3.43
C LEU A 19 18.51 2.23 -2.11
N ARG A 20 17.30 1.66 -2.18
CA ARG A 20 16.61 1.08 -1.03
C ARG A 20 17.33 -0.16 -0.48
N ASP A 21 17.93 -0.96 -1.35
CA ASP A 21 18.59 -2.19 -0.96
C ASP A 21 19.99 -1.93 -0.39
N ASN A 22 20.81 -1.11 -1.08
CA ASN A 22 22.12 -0.69 -0.55
C ASN A 22 22.56 0.65 -1.14
N GLU A 23 22.43 1.71 -0.34
CA GLU A 23 22.79 3.08 -0.73
C GLU A 23 24.28 3.22 -1.09
N ARG A 24 25.18 2.58 -0.32
CA ARG A 24 26.63 2.65 -0.55
C ARG A 24 27.02 1.95 -1.85
N ALA A 25 26.42 0.79 -2.13
CA ALA A 25 26.65 0.08 -3.39
C ALA A 25 26.12 0.88 -4.59
N ALA A 26 24.92 1.46 -4.48
CA ALA A 26 24.36 2.29 -5.54
C ALA A 26 25.25 3.52 -5.86
N GLN A 27 25.84 4.15 -4.84
CA GLN A 27 26.82 5.23 -5.02
C GLN A 27 28.06 4.77 -5.78
N ALA A 28 28.59 3.59 -5.47
CA ALA A 28 29.76 3.02 -6.14
C ALA A 28 29.50 2.75 -7.64
N PHE A 29 28.25 2.45 -8.03
CA PHE A 29 27.84 2.28 -9.43
C PHE A 29 27.43 3.58 -10.14
N GLY A 30 27.74 4.75 -9.56
CA GLY A 30 27.50 6.05 -10.18
C GLY A 30 26.05 6.53 -10.11
N VAL A 31 25.21 5.96 -9.25
CA VAL A 31 23.83 6.43 -9.06
C VAL A 31 23.83 7.73 -8.26
N PRO A 32 23.28 8.84 -8.78
CA PRO A 32 23.23 10.10 -8.07
C PRO A 32 22.18 10.08 -6.95
N VAL A 33 22.59 9.66 -5.76
CA VAL A 33 21.70 9.45 -4.60
C VAL A 33 20.84 10.65 -4.25
N ILE A 34 21.42 11.84 -4.24
CA ILE A 34 20.71 13.06 -3.87
C ILE A 34 19.53 13.32 -4.80
N TRP A 35 19.75 13.20 -6.12
CA TRP A 35 18.72 13.40 -7.14
C TRP A 35 17.66 12.30 -7.11
N VAL A 36 18.07 11.05 -6.87
CA VAL A 36 17.14 9.92 -6.73
C VAL A 36 16.24 10.10 -5.50
N LYS A 37 16.79 10.52 -4.35
CA LYS A 37 16.00 10.83 -3.14
C LYS A 37 15.07 12.02 -3.37
N LEU A 38 15.58 13.09 -3.99
CA LEU A 38 14.79 14.29 -4.25
C LEU A 38 13.62 14.00 -5.20
N THR A 39 13.85 13.28 -6.30
CA THR A 39 12.78 12.88 -7.21
C THR A 39 11.74 11.97 -6.53
N ALA A 40 12.16 11.02 -5.69
CA ALA A 40 11.24 10.19 -4.91
C ALA A 40 10.39 11.03 -3.94
N PHE A 41 11.00 12.01 -3.27
CA PHE A 41 10.31 12.94 -2.38
C PHE A 41 9.33 13.83 -3.14
N THR A 42 9.74 14.45 -4.25
CA THR A 42 8.87 15.30 -5.07
C THR A 42 7.67 14.54 -5.62
N ILE A 43 7.85 13.31 -6.13
CA ILE A 43 6.74 12.49 -6.62
C ILE A 43 5.78 12.15 -5.48
N SER A 44 6.31 11.77 -4.31
CA SER A 44 5.49 11.45 -3.13
C SER A 44 4.71 12.66 -2.63
N GLY A 45 5.37 13.81 -2.53
CA GLY A 45 4.77 15.08 -2.12
C GLY A 45 3.71 15.58 -3.10
N ALA A 46 3.93 15.43 -4.41
CA ALA A 46 2.93 15.76 -5.42
C ALA A 46 1.66 14.91 -5.27
N ILE A 47 1.81 13.60 -5.07
CA ILE A 47 0.67 12.69 -4.85
C ILE A 47 -0.05 13.04 -3.55
N ALA A 48 0.68 13.28 -2.45
CA ALA A 48 0.12 13.65 -1.16
C ALA A 48 -0.62 14.99 -1.20
N GLY A 49 -0.05 15.99 -1.89
CA GLY A 49 -0.67 17.30 -2.07
C GLY A 49 -1.97 17.25 -2.87
N VAL A 50 -1.98 16.49 -3.97
CA VAL A 50 -3.22 16.26 -4.77
C VAL A 50 -4.27 15.52 -3.93
N ALA A 51 -3.88 14.50 -3.17
CA ALA A 51 -4.79 13.76 -2.31
C ALA A 51 -5.38 14.63 -1.20
N GLY A 52 -4.55 15.44 -0.53
CA GLY A 52 -4.99 16.36 0.52
C GLY A 52 -5.91 17.45 -0.01
N GLY A 53 -5.57 18.08 -1.15
CA GLY A 53 -6.41 19.09 -1.79
C GLY A 53 -7.76 18.54 -2.24
N LEU A 54 -7.79 17.31 -2.77
CA LEU A 54 -9.05 16.65 -3.12
C LEU A 54 -9.88 16.30 -1.88
N TYR A 55 -9.24 15.83 -0.81
CA TYR A 55 -9.90 15.48 0.45
C TYR A 55 -10.58 16.70 1.08
N THR A 56 -9.90 17.83 1.14
CA THR A 56 -10.46 19.04 1.73
C THR A 56 -11.58 19.64 0.88
N HIS A 57 -11.45 19.57 -0.45
CA HIS A 57 -12.50 19.98 -1.37
C HIS A 57 -13.77 19.14 -1.20
N LEU A 58 -13.65 17.81 -1.06
CA LEU A 58 -14.78 16.89 -0.85
C LEU A 58 -15.52 17.10 0.48
N ASN A 59 -14.81 17.52 1.53
CA ASN A 59 -15.41 17.69 2.85
C ASN A 59 -16.06 19.07 3.06
N TYR A 60 -15.93 20.01 2.10
CA TYR A 60 -16.51 21.37 2.14
C TYR A 60 -16.28 22.17 3.44
N SER A 61 -15.36 21.73 4.31
CA SER A 61 -15.10 22.29 5.63
C SER A 61 -13.67 21.98 6.05
N PHE A 62 -12.93 23.02 6.40
CA PHE A 62 -11.60 22.92 6.99
C PHE A 62 -11.74 23.13 8.50
N ASP A 63 -11.83 22.03 9.23
CA ASP A 63 -11.78 22.06 10.69
C ASP A 63 -10.41 21.56 11.18
N ILE A 64 -9.69 22.42 11.89
CA ILE A 64 -8.36 22.11 12.45
C ILE A 64 -8.47 20.99 13.49
N ASN A 65 -9.60 20.88 14.19
CA ASN A 65 -9.84 19.83 15.19
C ASN A 65 -9.92 18.43 14.57
N SER A 66 -10.22 18.36 13.26
CA SER A 66 -10.24 17.11 12.50
C SER A 66 -8.84 16.57 12.19
N TYR A 67 -7.77 17.33 12.46
CA TYR A 67 -6.38 16.89 12.29
C TYR A 67 -5.70 16.58 13.64
N ASN A 68 -6.42 15.88 14.51
CA ASN A 68 -5.85 15.41 15.78
C ASN A 68 -4.96 14.17 15.61
N VAL A 69 -4.23 13.84 16.68
CA VAL A 69 -3.34 12.66 16.74
C VAL A 69 -4.09 11.35 16.43
N GLY A 70 -5.34 11.24 16.89
CA GLY A 70 -6.20 10.08 16.64
C GLY A 70 -6.42 9.83 15.15
N ARG A 71 -6.70 10.87 14.36
CA ARG A 71 -6.84 10.74 12.90
C ARG A 71 -5.56 10.33 12.20
N SER A 72 -4.42 10.82 12.67
CA SER A 72 -3.12 10.38 12.15
C SER A 72 -2.86 8.90 12.43
N LEU A 73 -3.23 8.43 13.63
CA LEU A 73 -3.15 7.02 14.01
C LEU A 73 -4.13 6.15 13.22
N GLU A 74 -5.35 6.60 12.95
CA GLU A 74 -6.31 5.86 12.11
C GLU A 74 -5.77 5.64 10.70
N VAL A 75 -5.25 6.68 10.05
CA VAL A 75 -4.67 6.59 8.70
C VAL A 75 -3.44 5.70 8.69
N PHE A 76 -2.58 5.81 9.71
CA PHE A 76 -1.42 4.94 9.88
C PHE A 76 -1.82 3.47 10.05
N THR A 77 -2.81 3.22 10.90
CA THR A 77 -3.35 1.88 11.17
C THR A 77 -3.97 1.27 9.92
N ALA A 78 -4.78 2.05 9.18
CA ALA A 78 -5.31 1.64 7.88
C ALA A 78 -4.20 1.25 6.89
N SER A 79 -3.10 2.01 6.85
CA SER A 79 -1.95 1.69 5.99
C SER A 79 -1.26 0.39 6.38
N ILE A 80 -1.05 0.15 7.68
CA ILE A 80 -0.42 -1.09 8.19
C ILE A 80 -1.33 -2.29 7.94
N VAL A 81 -2.62 -2.20 8.31
CA VAL A 81 -3.62 -3.26 8.09
C VAL A 81 -3.74 -3.60 6.60
N GLY A 82 -3.68 -2.58 5.76
CA GLY A 82 -3.65 -2.71 4.32
C GLY A 82 -2.40 -3.42 3.78
N GLY A 83 -1.26 -3.28 4.47
CA GLY A 83 0.03 -3.86 4.12
C GLY A 83 0.95 -2.88 3.39
N LEU A 84 2.09 -2.54 4.02
CA LEU A 84 3.07 -1.57 3.52
C LEU A 84 3.80 -2.01 2.23
N GLY A 85 3.82 -3.32 1.96
CA GLY A 85 4.52 -3.89 0.80
C GLY A 85 3.74 -3.78 -0.52
N VAL A 86 2.47 -3.35 -0.49
CA VAL A 86 1.57 -3.39 -1.65
C VAL A 86 1.07 -1.99 -1.96
N SER A 87 1.23 -1.52 -3.20
CA SER A 87 0.81 -0.16 -3.59
C SER A 87 -0.68 0.11 -3.36
N PHE A 88 -1.52 -0.92 -3.42
CA PHE A 88 -2.97 -0.83 -3.14
C PHE A 88 -3.35 -1.20 -1.69
N GLY A 89 -2.38 -1.59 -0.87
CA GLY A 89 -2.62 -2.05 0.50
C GLY A 89 -3.34 -0.99 1.32
N ALA A 90 -2.84 0.25 1.32
CA ALA A 90 -3.45 1.35 2.05
C ALA A 90 -4.93 1.60 1.69
N ILE A 91 -5.33 1.42 0.42
CA ILE A 91 -6.74 1.54 0.03
C ILE A 91 -7.57 0.40 0.60
N LEU A 92 -7.07 -0.83 0.54
CA LEU A 92 -7.77 -1.99 1.10
C LEU A 92 -7.92 -1.88 2.62
N GLY A 93 -6.88 -1.41 3.31
CA GLY A 93 -6.93 -1.19 4.75
C GLY A 93 -7.88 -0.05 5.14
N ALA A 94 -7.89 1.04 4.38
CA ALA A 94 -8.86 2.13 4.58
C ALA A 94 -10.30 1.68 4.29
N ALA A 95 -10.52 0.91 3.22
CA ALA A 95 -11.81 0.33 2.88
C ALA A 95 -12.27 -0.68 3.94
N TYR A 96 -11.36 -1.44 4.54
CA TYR A 96 -11.66 -2.34 5.65
C TYR A 96 -12.07 -1.54 6.89
N LEU A 97 -11.25 -0.60 7.36
CA LEU A 97 -11.60 0.22 8.53
C LEU A 97 -12.93 0.98 8.31
N ARG A 98 -13.06 1.74 7.23
CA ARG A 98 -14.27 2.50 6.93
C ARG A 98 -15.48 1.63 6.61
N GLY A 99 -15.27 0.50 5.93
CA GLY A 99 -16.32 -0.45 5.59
C GLY A 99 -16.87 -1.13 6.84
N THR A 100 -16.00 -1.49 7.79
CA THR A 100 -16.43 -2.05 9.08
C THR A 100 -17.20 -1.01 9.90
N GLU A 101 -16.78 0.26 9.94
CA GLU A 101 -17.54 1.33 10.60
C GLU A 101 -18.96 1.50 10.02
N TRP A 102 -19.12 1.38 8.70
CA TRP A 102 -20.39 1.66 8.02
C TRP A 102 -21.36 0.47 7.99
N PHE A 103 -20.86 -0.75 7.75
CA PHE A 103 -21.71 -1.94 7.58
C PHE A 103 -21.94 -2.72 8.87
N VAL A 104 -21.11 -2.54 9.89
CA VAL A 104 -21.16 -3.33 11.12
C VAL A 104 -21.85 -2.55 12.23
N THR A 105 -23.18 -2.55 12.20
CA THR A 105 -24.01 -2.02 13.31
C THR A 105 -24.13 -3.03 14.47
N ALA A 106 -23.80 -4.31 14.24
CA ALA A 106 -23.87 -5.36 15.26
C ALA A 106 -22.72 -5.22 16.30
N PRO A 107 -23.02 -5.20 17.62
CA PRO A 107 -22.03 -4.97 18.68
C PRO A 107 -20.85 -5.95 18.68
N GLU A 108 -21.09 -7.21 18.32
CA GLU A 108 -20.10 -8.29 18.37
C GLU A 108 -19.00 -8.18 17.32
N TRP A 109 -19.27 -7.50 16.20
CA TRP A 109 -18.32 -7.35 15.10
C TRP A 109 -17.61 -5.99 15.15
N ARG A 110 -18.06 -5.08 16.02
CA ARG A 110 -17.45 -3.76 16.23
C ARG A 110 -16.04 -3.83 16.84
N PHE A 111 -15.69 -4.96 17.47
CA PHE A 111 -14.33 -5.21 17.94
C PHE A 111 -13.30 -5.20 16.80
N LEU A 112 -13.70 -5.52 15.56
CA LEU A 112 -12.82 -5.53 14.39
C LEU A 112 -12.31 -4.15 13.96
N SER A 113 -13.05 -3.07 14.25
CA SER A 113 -12.62 -1.69 13.97
C SER A 113 -11.79 -1.07 15.10
N THR A 114 -11.75 -1.72 16.27
CA THR A 114 -10.92 -1.27 17.40
C THR A 114 -9.47 -1.74 17.27
N GLY A 115 -8.56 -1.18 18.09
CA GLY A 115 -7.15 -1.60 18.13
C GLY A 115 -6.95 -3.10 18.40
N ALA A 116 -7.87 -3.76 19.12
CA ALA A 116 -7.83 -5.19 19.36
C ALA A 116 -8.13 -6.01 18.09
N GLY A 117 -9.08 -5.57 17.28
CA GLY A 117 -9.39 -6.19 15.98
C GLY A 117 -8.26 -6.04 14.98
N VAL A 118 -7.63 -4.86 14.96
CA VAL A 118 -6.43 -4.63 14.17
C VAL A 118 -5.27 -5.51 14.63
N MET A 119 -5.05 -5.63 15.95
CA MET A 119 -4.03 -6.50 16.51
C MET A 119 -4.26 -7.96 16.09
N PHE A 120 -5.50 -8.45 16.20
CA PHE A 120 -5.88 -9.78 15.75
C PHE A 120 -5.62 -9.97 14.25
N MET A 121 -6.00 -8.98 13.43
CA MET A 121 -5.75 -9.00 11.98
C MET A 121 -4.26 -9.10 11.65
N LEU A 122 -3.40 -8.34 12.34
CA LEU A 122 -1.95 -8.37 12.14
C LEU A 122 -1.31 -9.67 12.62
N LEU A 123 -1.86 -10.30 13.66
CA LEU A 123 -1.42 -11.60 14.15
C LEU A 123 -1.76 -12.72 13.15
N VAL A 124 -2.96 -12.70 12.58
CA VAL A 124 -3.39 -13.72 11.60
C VAL A 124 -2.75 -13.47 10.23
N LEU A 125 -2.56 -12.21 9.83
CA LEU A 125 -1.95 -11.80 8.56
C LEU A 125 -0.85 -10.73 8.77
N PRO A 126 0.41 -11.14 9.04
CA PRO A 126 1.52 -10.21 9.27
C PRO A 126 1.91 -9.38 8.03
N GLY A 127 1.38 -9.70 6.86
CA GLY A 127 1.55 -8.91 5.62
C GLY A 127 0.37 -7.97 5.29
N GLY A 128 -0.67 -7.94 6.12
CA GLY A 128 -1.91 -7.20 5.86
C GLY A 128 -2.77 -7.78 4.73
N LEU A 129 -3.90 -7.12 4.44
CA LEU A 129 -4.85 -7.52 3.39
C LEU A 129 -4.20 -7.57 1.99
N GLY A 130 -3.24 -6.68 1.73
CA GLY A 130 -2.51 -6.66 0.47
C GLY A 130 -1.71 -7.94 0.21
N ALA A 131 -1.16 -8.58 1.25
CA ALA A 131 -0.43 -9.84 1.10
C ALA A 131 -1.34 -11.01 0.73
N LEU A 132 -2.58 -11.04 1.22
CA LEU A 132 -3.58 -12.04 0.85
C LEU A 132 -3.97 -11.93 -0.63
N VAL A 133 -4.16 -10.70 -1.13
CA VAL A 133 -4.45 -10.47 -2.55
C VAL A 133 -3.29 -10.93 -3.45
N ILE A 134 -2.04 -10.71 -3.04
CA ILE A 134 -0.87 -11.18 -3.80
C ILE A 134 -0.80 -12.71 -3.78
N ARG A 135 -1.00 -13.35 -2.62
CA ARG A 135 -1.01 -14.83 -2.52
C ARG A 135 -2.08 -15.46 -3.39
N ILE A 136 -3.32 -14.95 -3.37
CA ILE A 136 -4.41 -15.46 -4.21
C ILE A 136 -4.08 -15.29 -5.70
N ARG A 137 -3.54 -14.13 -6.09
CA ARG A 137 -3.15 -13.87 -7.48
C ARG A 137 -2.01 -14.79 -7.94
N ASP A 138 -1.02 -15.02 -7.10
CA ASP A 138 0.14 -15.85 -7.43
C ASP A 138 -0.26 -17.35 -7.47
N GLU A 139 -1.19 -17.80 -6.62
CA GLU A 139 -1.79 -19.13 -6.66
C GLU A 139 -2.60 -19.37 -7.96
N LEU A 140 -3.39 -18.38 -8.38
CA LEU A 140 -4.14 -18.41 -9.64
C LEU A 140 -3.21 -18.42 -10.87
N SER A 141 -2.12 -17.65 -10.81
CA SER A 141 -1.15 -17.55 -11.92
C SER A 141 -0.31 -18.82 -12.05
N GLY A 142 0.04 -19.46 -10.94
CA GLY A 142 0.74 -20.75 -10.91
C GLY A 142 -0.06 -21.89 -11.53
N ARG A 143 -1.40 -21.85 -11.42
CA ARG A 143 -2.29 -22.85 -12.05
C ARG A 143 -2.33 -22.73 -13.59
N MET A 144 -2.11 -21.54 -14.15
CA MET A 144 -2.06 -21.36 -15.61
C MET A 144 -0.71 -21.78 -16.21
N TYR A 145 0.42 -21.48 -15.55
CA TYR A 145 1.74 -21.92 -16.04
C TYR A 145 1.93 -23.44 -16.03
N ARG A 146 1.38 -24.16 -15.03
CA ARG A 146 1.41 -25.63 -15.00
C ARG A 146 0.56 -26.29 -16.10
N ARG A 147 -0.47 -25.61 -16.62
CA ARG A 147 -1.28 -26.12 -17.73
C ARG A 147 -0.62 -25.92 -19.10
N ALA A 148 0.17 -24.84 -19.26
CA ALA A 148 0.92 -24.60 -20.49
C ALA A 148 2.03 -25.65 -20.70
N ARG A 149 2.79 -25.98 -19.64
CA ARG A 149 3.88 -26.97 -19.73
C ARG A 149 3.40 -28.41 -19.93
N LYS A 150 2.22 -28.78 -19.41
CA LYS A 150 1.65 -30.13 -19.63
C LYS A 150 1.18 -30.37 -21.08
N LYS A 151 1.05 -29.32 -21.90
CA LYS A 151 0.65 -29.45 -23.31
C LYS A 151 1.84 -29.66 -24.25
N GLU A 152 3.06 -29.39 -23.79
CA GLU A 152 4.32 -29.59 -24.53
C GLU A 152 4.85 -31.02 -24.37
N ASP A 153 4.69 -31.65 -23.22
CA ASP A 153 5.13 -33.04 -22.96
C ASP A 153 4.22 -34.14 -23.58
N VAL A 154 3.14 -33.76 -24.27
CA VAL A 154 2.13 -34.70 -24.83
C VAL A 154 2.06 -34.62 -26.36
N SER A 155 2.96 -33.86 -27.00
CA SER A 155 3.09 -33.73 -28.46
C SER A 155 4.37 -34.42 -28.92
#